data_AF-A0A6G3MEY2-F1
#
_entry.id   AF-A0A6G3MEY2-F1
#
_cell.length_a   1.000
_cell.length_b   1.000
_cell.length_c   1.000
_cell.angle_alpha   90.00
_cell.angle_beta   90.00
_cell.angle_gamma   90.00
#
_symmetry.space_group_name_H-M   'P 1'
#
loop_
_entity.id
_entity.type
_entity.pdbx_description
1 polymer ?
#
loop_
_entity_poly.entity_id
_entity_poly.type
_entity_poly.pdbx_seq_one_letter_code
_entity_poly.pdbx_strand_id
1 'polypeptide(L)'
;KGYNPPKSSGRTSLAEEVLNDYYVSQPILTEDTPFPGSKKTLSLEALNLIEQERYDLDMIKHSNREAVAFLENLQIEINSGIKLPTIDLMPNPDSSFSVINCLKALQRIYGEHISLIVEGLKNLCHETLRMVIKSLKVKGEEISDNQHRMNLIWWFDIRKHSLKSLDFQGPSFKISDTKDMRVKHMVRELELNEDCALPKEVVITFNDQEISLSALHFIKYSVKKLTNVNKTEKIKINSYIKIFHGWIFKLSPDMLRMTEEGLAEENNAELPEFKNSTQFYVTTNIYVYLRLYHLLVKRLSLVHEMSDKNIDTTFYQNLAFFTNPLPSSQYNFDPQLKGLAHPIPRIINSSKNTNKADIFDQFQNMVYNLIDGNIDNDYYEECCRCIFGLDSYVLFTIDKIISGIMRQLNYIAVDSSSKNLLNDLSMIVTKYPINPDTGEVINQLEFIKYWKCVFENDSCYSVLVKKDGNSVSMKFRSIDTGMKHDTSELDESADEEWAD
;
A
#
# COMPACT_ATOMS: atom_id res chain seq x y z
N LYS A 1 -17.26 41.27 -1.87
CA LYS A 1 -17.16 41.60 -0.42
C LYS A 1 -18.34 42.51 -0.08
N GLY A 2 -19.43 41.98 0.47
CA GLY A 2 -20.65 42.77 0.69
C GLY A 2 -21.96 41.96 0.74
N TYR A 3 -21.92 40.66 0.45
CA TYR A 3 -23.06 39.77 0.70
C TYR A 3 -23.03 39.29 2.14
N ASN A 4 -24.02 39.68 2.94
CA ASN A 4 -24.28 39.08 4.25
C ASN A 4 -25.20 37.88 4.03
N PRO A 5 -24.73 36.64 4.22
CA PRO A 5 -25.57 35.47 4.02
C PRO A 5 -26.77 35.51 4.98
N PRO A 6 -27.98 35.16 4.51
CA PRO A 6 -29.16 35.11 5.37
C PRO A 6 -28.94 34.07 6.47
N LYS A 7 -29.19 34.46 7.72
CA LYS A 7 -29.11 33.55 8.86
C LYS A 7 -30.24 32.52 8.77
N SER A 8 -29.89 31.24 8.60
CA SER A 8 -30.85 30.15 8.66
C SER A 8 -31.41 30.02 10.07
N SER A 9 -32.73 30.15 10.23
CA SER A 9 -33.42 30.07 11.52
C SER A 9 -33.50 28.66 12.10
N GLY A 10 -33.07 27.64 11.34
CA GLY A 10 -33.13 26.23 11.74
C GLY A 10 -31.76 25.59 12.00
N ARG A 11 -30.67 26.35 12.00
CA ARG A 11 -29.34 25.80 12.27
C ARG A 11 -29.18 25.40 13.74
N THR A 12 -28.80 24.15 13.98
CA THR A 12 -28.33 23.65 15.27
C THR A 12 -26.82 23.87 15.41
N SER A 13 -26.28 23.75 16.62
CA SER A 13 -24.84 23.87 16.87
C SER A 13 -23.99 22.90 16.01
N LEU A 14 -24.46 21.66 15.82
CA LEU A 14 -23.81 20.70 14.93
C LEU A 14 -23.80 21.17 13.46
N ALA A 15 -24.85 21.86 13.02
CA ALA A 15 -24.96 22.37 11.66
C ALA A 15 -24.05 23.59 11.40
N GLU A 16 -23.57 24.27 12.45
CA GLU A 16 -22.53 25.31 12.33
C GLU A 16 -21.13 24.71 12.21
N GLU A 17 -20.88 23.54 12.80
CA GLU A 17 -19.59 22.84 12.71
C GLU A 17 -19.37 22.13 11.37
N VAL A 18 -20.44 21.55 10.80
CA VAL A 18 -20.32 20.60 9.68
C VAL A 18 -20.64 21.22 8.31
N LEU A 19 -21.51 22.23 8.26
CA LEU A 19 -22.01 22.76 6.98
C LEU A 19 -21.14 23.93 6.47
N ASN A 20 -20.70 23.83 5.22
CA ASN A 20 -19.89 24.85 4.55
C ASN A 20 -20.73 26.07 4.13
N ASP A 21 -20.35 27.26 4.63
CA ASP A 21 -21.00 28.55 4.36
C ASP A 21 -20.30 29.43 3.32
N TYR A 22 -19.08 29.07 2.93
CA TYR A 22 -18.17 29.96 2.20
C TYR A 22 -17.92 29.53 0.77
N TYR A 23 -17.86 28.22 0.52
CA TYR A 23 -17.53 27.68 -0.79
C TYR A 23 -18.76 27.10 -1.46
N VAL A 24 -19.06 27.56 -2.67
CA VAL A 24 -20.05 26.95 -3.55
C VAL A 24 -19.32 25.98 -4.47
N SER A 25 -19.68 24.70 -4.42
CA SER A 25 -19.31 23.73 -5.44
C SER A 25 -20.14 24.03 -6.69
N GLN A 26 -19.47 24.40 -7.78
CA GLN A 26 -20.10 24.51 -9.09
C GLN A 26 -19.84 23.20 -9.85
N PRO A 27 -20.81 22.29 -9.96
CA PRO A 27 -20.64 21.08 -10.76
C PRO A 27 -20.52 21.48 -12.23
N ILE A 28 -19.39 21.13 -12.86
CA ILE A 28 -19.24 21.23 -14.31
C ILE A 28 -19.83 19.93 -14.87
N LEU A 29 -21.03 20.04 -15.42
CA LEU A 29 -21.79 18.93 -16.02
C LEU A 29 -21.31 18.66 -17.45
N THR A 30 -20.01 18.41 -17.64
CA THR A 30 -19.49 17.88 -18.90
C THR A 30 -18.89 16.51 -18.60
N GLU A 31 -19.65 15.46 -18.89
CA GLU A 31 -19.19 14.07 -18.79
C GLU A 31 -17.98 13.79 -19.71
N ASP A 32 -17.79 14.61 -20.74
CA ASP A 32 -16.81 14.40 -21.82
C ASP A 32 -15.36 14.73 -21.47
N THR A 33 -15.11 15.35 -20.31
CA THR A 33 -13.75 15.56 -19.81
C THR A 33 -13.70 15.20 -18.33
N PRO A 34 -13.29 13.98 -17.96
CA PRO A 34 -13.01 13.67 -16.56
C PRO A 34 -12.00 14.70 -16.06
N PHE A 35 -12.33 15.38 -14.96
CA PHE A 35 -11.43 16.32 -14.31
C PHE A 35 -10.10 15.59 -14.07
N PRO A 36 -8.95 16.06 -14.61
CA PRO A 36 -7.69 15.31 -14.58
C PRO A 36 -7.20 14.96 -13.16
N GLY A 37 -7.71 15.67 -12.14
CA GLY A 37 -7.42 15.44 -10.73
C GLY A 37 -8.35 14.44 -10.01
N SER A 38 -9.43 13.98 -10.65
CA SER A 38 -10.37 13.01 -10.09
C SER A 38 -9.97 11.60 -10.50
N LYS A 39 -8.78 11.15 -10.08
CA LYS A 39 -8.46 9.72 -10.13
C LYS A 39 -9.30 9.04 -9.06
N LYS A 40 -10.50 8.59 -9.43
CA LYS A 40 -11.35 7.79 -8.56
C LYS A 40 -10.60 6.50 -8.23
N THR A 41 -10.23 6.34 -6.96
CA THR A 41 -9.69 5.07 -6.48
C THR A 41 -10.86 4.09 -6.31
N LEU A 42 -10.61 2.78 -6.49
CA LEU A 42 -11.60 1.74 -6.20
C LEU A 42 -12.16 1.86 -4.78
N SER A 43 -11.32 2.30 -3.84
CA SER A 43 -11.72 2.57 -2.45
C SER A 43 -12.68 3.76 -2.32
N LEU A 44 -12.46 4.84 -3.09
CA LEU A 44 -13.40 5.97 -3.11
C LEU A 44 -14.76 5.56 -3.69
N GLU A 45 -14.77 4.72 -4.74
CA GLU A 45 -16.01 4.18 -5.30
C GLU A 45 -16.78 3.32 -4.29
N ALA A 46 -16.07 2.48 -3.53
CA ALA A 46 -16.67 1.70 -2.44
C ALA A 46 -17.31 2.60 -1.37
N LEU A 47 -16.64 3.69 -0.96
CA LEU A 47 -17.20 4.65 0.00
C LEU A 47 -18.44 5.37 -0.54
N ASN A 48 -18.44 5.76 -1.81
CA ASN A 48 -19.59 6.40 -2.44
C ASN A 48 -20.79 5.44 -2.53
N LEU A 49 -20.53 4.16 -2.81
CA LEU A 49 -21.58 3.13 -2.83
C LEU A 49 -22.21 2.95 -1.45
N ILE A 50 -21.39 2.92 -0.39
CA ILE A 50 -21.89 2.86 0.99
C ILE A 50 -22.76 4.08 1.31
N GLU A 51 -22.33 5.29 0.93
CA GLU A 51 -23.13 6.50 1.17
C GLU A 51 -24.48 6.46 0.43
N GLN A 52 -24.48 5.93 -0.80
CA GLN A 52 -25.71 5.72 -1.57
C GLN A 52 -26.64 4.70 -0.88
N GLU A 53 -26.11 3.56 -0.43
CA GLU A 53 -26.90 2.55 0.28
C GLU A 53 -27.49 3.07 1.60
N ARG A 54 -26.72 3.89 2.34
CA ARG A 54 -27.18 4.56 3.57
C ARG A 54 -28.34 5.50 3.28
N TYR A 55 -28.19 6.35 2.27
CA TYR A 55 -29.22 7.26 1.82
C TYR A 55 -30.50 6.51 1.42
N ASP A 56 -30.38 5.46 0.62
CA ASP A 56 -31.53 4.68 0.14
C ASP A 56 -32.27 4.01 1.31
N LEU A 57 -31.55 3.45 2.28
CA LEU A 57 -32.14 2.88 3.48
C LEU A 57 -32.87 3.94 4.30
N ASP A 58 -32.26 5.10 4.54
CA ASP A 58 -32.86 6.18 5.32
C ASP A 58 -34.11 6.74 4.62
N MET A 59 -34.10 6.84 3.29
CA MET A 59 -35.27 7.22 2.50
C MET A 59 -36.41 6.20 2.61
N ILE A 60 -36.11 4.90 2.61
CA ILE A 60 -37.10 3.84 2.82
C ILE A 60 -37.68 3.92 4.24
N LYS A 61 -36.81 4.09 5.25
CA LYS A 61 -37.21 4.20 6.67
C LYS A 61 -38.10 5.42 6.91
N HIS A 62 -37.72 6.57 6.35
CA HIS A 62 -38.50 7.80 6.43
C HIS A 62 -39.87 7.64 5.78
N SER A 63 -39.91 7.11 4.55
CA SER A 63 -41.16 6.84 3.81
C SER A 63 -42.09 5.90 4.58
N ASN A 64 -41.56 4.85 5.22
CA ASN A 64 -42.35 3.93 6.03
C ASN A 64 -42.92 4.61 7.29
N ARG A 65 -42.09 5.38 8.01
CA ARG A 65 -42.51 6.12 9.21
C ARG A 65 -43.60 7.15 8.91
N GLU A 66 -43.45 7.89 7.81
CA GLU A 66 -44.46 8.86 7.38
C GLU A 66 -45.78 8.17 6.99
N ALA A 67 -45.71 7.04 6.27
CA ALA A 67 -46.89 6.26 5.90
C ALA A 67 -47.67 5.76 7.13
N VAL A 68 -46.97 5.24 8.15
CA VAL A 68 -47.59 4.82 9.42
C VAL A 68 -48.28 6.00 10.09
N ALA A 69 -47.57 7.13 10.28
CA ALA A 69 -48.14 8.30 10.94
C ALA A 69 -49.35 8.87 10.18
N PHE A 70 -49.29 8.90 8.86
CA PHE A 70 -50.39 9.35 8.01
C PHE A 70 -51.63 8.47 8.17
N LEU A 71 -51.47 7.14 8.11
CA LEU A 71 -52.58 6.20 8.23
C LEU A 71 -53.15 6.14 9.66
N GLU A 72 -52.31 6.27 10.70
CA GLU A 72 -52.77 6.37 12.09
C GLU A 72 -53.60 7.63 12.34
N ASN A 73 -53.16 8.78 11.81
CA ASN A 73 -53.92 10.03 11.91
C ASN A 73 -55.28 9.89 11.20
N LEU A 74 -55.31 9.32 9.99
CA LEU A 74 -56.58 9.05 9.30
C LEU A 74 -57.47 8.07 10.08
N GLN A 75 -56.88 7.06 10.73
CA GLN A 75 -57.63 6.12 11.56
C GLN A 75 -58.32 6.83 12.74
N ILE A 76 -57.64 7.81 13.36
CA ILE A 76 -58.21 8.62 14.45
C ILE A 76 -59.37 9.50 13.92
N GLU A 77 -59.19 10.17 12.79
CA GLU A 77 -60.22 11.02 12.17
C GLU A 77 -61.47 10.24 11.75
N ILE A 78 -61.29 9.02 11.23
CA ILE A 78 -62.41 8.15 10.85
C ILE A 78 -63.13 7.62 12.10
N ASN A 79 -62.39 7.16 13.12
CA ASN A 79 -62.99 6.65 14.35
C ASN A 79 -63.71 7.73 15.17
N SER A 80 -63.29 8.99 15.07
CA SER A 80 -63.94 10.15 15.70
C SER A 80 -65.12 10.70 14.91
N GLY A 81 -65.39 10.16 13.71
CA GLY A 81 -66.47 10.62 12.83
C GLY A 81 -66.20 11.93 12.11
N ILE A 82 -64.97 12.45 12.13
CA ILE A 82 -64.56 13.68 11.45
C ILE A 82 -64.45 13.46 9.93
N LYS A 83 -63.98 12.28 9.51
CA LYS A 83 -63.88 11.87 8.11
C LYS A 83 -64.74 10.64 7.80
N LEU A 84 -65.22 10.58 6.56
CA LEU A 84 -65.87 9.39 6.01
C LEU A 84 -64.90 8.20 5.97
N PRO A 85 -65.37 6.96 6.16
CA PRO A 85 -64.55 5.75 6.18
C PRO A 85 -64.15 5.32 4.75
N THR A 86 -63.46 6.21 4.03
CA THR A 86 -63.01 6.00 2.66
C THR A 86 -61.69 6.75 2.48
N ILE A 87 -60.62 6.03 2.14
CA ILE A 87 -59.30 6.63 1.90
C ILE A 87 -58.96 6.47 0.41
N ASP A 88 -58.85 7.58 -0.31
CA ASP A 88 -58.35 7.58 -1.68
C ASP A 88 -56.86 7.88 -1.70
N LEU A 89 -56.06 6.88 -2.06
CA LEU A 89 -54.63 7.02 -2.25
C LEU A 89 -54.24 7.20 -3.72
N MET A 90 -55.19 7.32 -4.66
CA MET A 90 -54.83 7.45 -6.07
C MET A 90 -54.01 8.73 -6.31
N PRO A 91 -52.84 8.65 -6.97
CA PRO A 91 -52.02 9.82 -7.22
C PRO A 91 -52.69 10.70 -8.26
N ASN A 92 -52.99 11.92 -7.86
CA ASN A 92 -53.47 13.02 -8.68
C ASN A 92 -52.37 14.10 -8.76
N PRO A 93 -52.42 15.01 -9.74
CA PRO A 93 -51.44 16.10 -9.87
C PRO A 93 -51.29 16.94 -8.58
N ASP A 94 -52.37 17.05 -7.80
CA ASP A 94 -52.43 17.79 -6.54
C ASP A 94 -52.24 16.90 -5.28
N SER A 95 -51.80 15.65 -5.44
CA SER A 95 -51.60 14.74 -4.29
C SER A 95 -50.52 15.27 -3.36
N SER A 96 -50.85 15.33 -2.06
CA SER A 96 -49.87 15.63 -1.02
C SER A 96 -48.72 14.61 -1.02
N PHE A 97 -47.52 15.07 -0.67
CA PHE A 97 -46.33 14.22 -0.51
C PHE A 97 -46.58 13.01 0.40
N SER A 98 -47.39 13.16 1.44
CA SER A 98 -47.72 12.06 2.36
C SER A 98 -48.53 10.94 1.68
N VAL A 99 -49.38 11.26 0.70
CA VAL A 99 -50.13 10.26 -0.09
C VAL A 99 -49.16 9.50 -0.98
N ILE A 100 -48.25 10.21 -1.65
CA ILE A 100 -47.23 9.61 -2.53
C ILE A 100 -46.29 8.71 -1.73
N ASN A 101 -45.80 9.17 -0.58
CA ASN A 101 -44.91 8.40 0.28
C ASN A 101 -45.62 7.20 0.90
N CYS A 102 -46.90 7.32 1.27
CA CYS A 102 -47.72 6.20 1.69
C CYS A 102 -47.87 5.15 0.59
N LEU A 103 -48.23 5.55 -0.63
CA LEU A 103 -48.31 4.63 -1.77
C LEU A 103 -46.99 3.90 -2.03
N LYS A 104 -45.87 4.62 -2.04
CA LYS A 104 -44.54 4.01 -2.22
C LYS A 104 -44.21 3.01 -1.11
N ALA A 105 -44.55 3.33 0.15
CA ALA A 105 -44.36 2.39 1.27
C ALA A 105 -45.20 1.12 1.10
N LEU A 106 -46.47 1.26 0.71
CA LEU A 106 -47.35 0.13 0.45
C LEU A 106 -46.90 -0.71 -0.75
N GLN A 107 -46.46 -0.07 -1.83
CA GLN A 107 -45.94 -0.77 -3.01
C GLN A 107 -44.71 -1.61 -2.67
N ARG A 108 -43.84 -1.17 -1.74
CA ARG A 108 -42.70 -1.97 -1.28
C ARG A 108 -43.10 -3.23 -0.50
N ILE A 109 -44.26 -3.22 0.18
CA ILE A 109 -44.75 -4.36 0.96
C ILE A 109 -45.57 -5.30 0.08
N TYR A 110 -46.50 -4.76 -0.70
CA TYR A 110 -47.52 -5.52 -1.41
C TYR A 110 -47.21 -5.74 -2.89
N GLY A 111 -46.19 -5.06 -3.45
CA GLY A 111 -45.75 -5.24 -4.83
C GLY A 111 -46.88 -5.03 -5.83
N GLU A 112 -47.15 -6.06 -6.63
CA GLU A 112 -48.18 -6.07 -7.68
C GLU A 112 -49.61 -6.02 -7.12
N HIS A 113 -49.83 -6.43 -5.86
CA HIS A 113 -51.15 -6.45 -5.23
C HIS A 113 -51.59 -5.09 -4.65
N ILE A 114 -50.79 -4.03 -4.86
CA ILE A 114 -51.08 -2.69 -4.32
C ILE A 114 -52.47 -2.18 -4.73
N SER A 115 -52.91 -2.45 -5.96
CA SER A 115 -54.21 -2.00 -6.46
C SER A 115 -55.37 -2.56 -5.63
N LEU A 116 -55.27 -3.81 -5.18
CA LEU A 116 -56.28 -4.45 -4.32
C LEU A 116 -56.30 -3.82 -2.92
N ILE A 117 -55.14 -3.43 -2.39
CA ILE A 117 -55.04 -2.77 -1.09
C ILE A 117 -55.63 -1.36 -1.16
N VAL A 118 -55.34 -0.60 -2.22
CA VAL A 118 -55.91 0.73 -2.45
C VAL A 118 -57.43 0.65 -2.62
N GLU A 119 -57.94 -0.34 -3.34
CA GLU A 119 -59.38 -0.60 -3.46
C GLU A 119 -60.00 -1.00 -2.11
N GLY A 120 -59.32 -1.85 -1.34
CA GLY A 120 -59.71 -2.21 0.02
C GLY A 120 -59.78 -1.03 0.98
N LEU A 121 -58.88 -0.04 0.85
CA LEU A 121 -58.91 1.20 1.63
C LEU A 121 -60.09 2.11 1.25
N LYS A 122 -60.64 1.99 0.03
CA LYS A 122 -61.86 2.68 -0.40
C LYS A 122 -63.12 1.97 0.09
N ASN A 123 -63.20 0.66 -0.14
CA ASN A 123 -64.45 -0.11 0.01
C ASN A 123 -64.61 -0.76 1.39
N LEU A 124 -63.50 -1.18 2.01
CA LEU A 124 -63.43 -1.89 3.30
C LEU A 124 -62.43 -1.19 4.22
N CYS A 125 -62.60 0.13 4.39
CA CYS A 125 -61.61 1.01 4.98
C CYS A 125 -61.15 0.56 6.38
N HIS A 126 -62.07 0.24 7.30
CA HIS A 126 -61.70 -0.07 8.69
C HIS A 126 -60.84 -1.35 8.82
N GLU A 127 -61.19 -2.40 8.09
CA GLU A 127 -60.48 -3.69 8.14
C GLU A 127 -59.13 -3.58 7.43
N THR A 128 -59.13 -3.03 6.21
CA THR A 128 -57.91 -2.86 5.40
C THR A 128 -56.92 -1.93 6.09
N LEU A 129 -57.38 -0.81 6.67
CA LEU A 129 -56.53 0.15 7.36
C LEU A 129 -55.81 -0.48 8.56
N ARG A 130 -56.51 -1.26 9.38
CA ARG A 130 -55.90 -1.97 10.53
C ARG A 130 -54.85 -2.98 10.07
N MET A 131 -55.15 -3.75 9.03
CA MET A 131 -54.21 -4.72 8.46
C MET A 131 -52.94 -4.03 7.94
N VAL A 132 -53.12 -2.97 7.14
CA VAL A 132 -52.02 -2.23 6.51
C VAL A 132 -51.12 -1.56 7.55
N ILE A 133 -51.69 -0.89 8.56
CA ILE A 133 -50.90 -0.28 9.64
C ILE A 133 -50.10 -1.35 10.39
N LYS A 134 -50.70 -2.50 10.70
CA LYS A 134 -50.00 -3.61 11.35
C LYS A 134 -48.84 -4.11 10.49
N SER A 135 -49.05 -4.31 9.19
CA SER A 135 -47.99 -4.73 8.25
C SER A 135 -46.87 -3.71 8.12
N LEU A 136 -47.18 -2.41 8.01
CA LEU A 136 -46.18 -1.34 7.93
C LEU A 136 -45.35 -1.21 9.22
N LYS A 137 -45.95 -1.46 10.39
CA LYS A 137 -45.23 -1.49 11.68
C LYS A 137 -44.26 -2.66 11.76
N VAL A 138 -44.70 -3.87 11.41
CA VAL A 138 -43.83 -5.05 11.33
C VAL A 138 -42.69 -4.81 10.33
N LYS A 139 -42.99 -4.22 9.16
CA LYS A 139 -41.96 -3.86 8.20
C LYS A 139 -41.00 -2.79 8.72
N GLY A 140 -41.49 -1.86 9.54
CA GLY A 140 -40.68 -0.84 10.20
C GLY A 140 -39.66 -1.44 11.18
N GLU A 141 -40.07 -2.45 11.95
CA GLU A 141 -39.17 -3.23 12.81
C GLU A 141 -38.12 -3.97 11.96
N GLU A 142 -38.52 -4.67 10.90
CA GLU A 142 -37.60 -5.35 9.97
C GLU A 142 -36.57 -4.40 9.33
N ILE A 143 -37.01 -3.19 8.90
CA ILE A 143 -36.11 -2.16 8.36
C ILE A 143 -35.12 -1.69 9.42
N SER A 144 -35.57 -1.53 10.67
CA SER A 144 -34.70 -1.11 11.77
C SER A 144 -33.65 -2.17 12.11
N ASP A 145 -34.04 -3.44 12.11
CA ASP A 145 -33.11 -4.57 12.32
C ASP A 145 -32.10 -4.67 11.16
N ASN A 146 -32.56 -4.51 9.93
CA ASN A 146 -31.68 -4.51 8.76
C ASN A 146 -30.73 -3.31 8.77
N GLN A 147 -31.19 -2.12 9.15
CA GLN A 147 -30.33 -0.94 9.31
C GLN A 147 -29.20 -1.24 10.28
N HIS A 148 -29.53 -1.89 11.40
CA HIS A 148 -28.52 -2.23 12.37
C HIS A 148 -27.45 -3.16 11.77
N ARG A 149 -27.87 -4.25 11.11
CA ARG A 149 -26.96 -5.20 10.45
C ARG A 149 -26.10 -4.52 9.38
N MET A 150 -26.68 -3.64 8.56
CA MET A 150 -25.97 -2.93 7.50
C MET A 150 -24.97 -1.92 8.06
N ASN A 151 -25.31 -1.23 9.15
CA ASN A 151 -24.37 -0.33 9.84
C ASN A 151 -23.10 -1.05 10.29
N LEU A 152 -23.17 -2.32 10.69
CA LEU A 152 -21.98 -3.11 11.02
C LEU A 152 -21.10 -3.34 9.79
N ILE A 153 -21.69 -3.76 8.67
CA ILE A 153 -20.97 -4.03 7.42
C ILE A 153 -20.35 -2.74 6.87
N TRP A 154 -21.15 -1.68 6.76
CA TRP A 154 -20.68 -0.36 6.34
C TRP A 154 -19.54 0.16 7.23
N TRP A 155 -19.59 -0.09 8.54
CA TRP A 155 -18.50 0.30 9.43
C TRP A 155 -17.18 -0.40 9.07
N PHE A 156 -17.19 -1.71 8.82
CA PHE A 156 -15.99 -2.45 8.42
C PHE A 156 -15.46 -1.97 7.06
N ASP A 157 -16.35 -1.78 6.08
CA ASP A 157 -15.93 -1.37 4.74
C ASP A 157 -15.45 0.09 4.70
N ILE A 158 -16.12 0.99 5.42
CA ILE A 158 -15.67 2.38 5.58
C ILE A 158 -14.26 2.40 6.18
N ARG A 159 -14.02 1.64 7.25
CA ARG A 159 -12.70 1.53 7.86
C ARG A 159 -11.65 1.11 6.83
N LYS A 160 -11.89 -0.01 6.13
CA LYS A 160 -10.99 -0.59 5.12
C LYS A 160 -10.65 0.38 3.98
N HIS A 161 -11.62 1.18 3.55
CA HIS A 161 -11.48 2.05 2.39
C HIS A 161 -11.10 3.50 2.72
N SER A 162 -11.28 3.95 3.96
CA SER A 162 -11.06 5.34 4.41
C SER A 162 -9.69 5.90 3.97
N LEU A 163 -8.59 5.30 4.42
CA LEU A 163 -7.24 5.73 4.09
C LEU A 163 -6.88 5.44 2.62
N LYS A 164 -7.28 4.27 2.12
CA LYS A 164 -7.01 3.86 0.73
C LYS A 164 -7.71 4.77 -0.29
N SER A 165 -8.80 5.44 0.09
CA SER A 165 -9.51 6.38 -0.78
C SER A 165 -8.71 7.66 -1.04
N LEU A 166 -7.89 8.07 -0.07
CA LEU A 166 -7.03 9.25 -0.13
C LEU A 166 -5.71 9.01 -0.87
N ASP A 167 -5.31 7.74 -0.99
CA ASP A 167 -4.06 7.31 -1.62
C ASP A 167 -4.24 7.03 -3.12
N PHE A 168 -4.01 8.05 -3.95
CA PHE A 168 -4.10 7.95 -5.41
C PHE A 168 -2.78 7.51 -6.08
N GLN A 169 -1.67 7.52 -5.34
CA GLN A 169 -0.33 7.24 -5.88
C GLN A 169 0.11 5.81 -5.64
N GLY A 170 -0.21 5.25 -4.47
CA GLY A 170 0.30 3.96 -4.01
C GLY A 170 0.05 2.79 -4.95
N PRO A 171 -1.18 2.56 -5.45
CA PRO A 171 -1.45 1.43 -6.35
C PRO A 171 -0.64 1.51 -7.65
N SER A 172 -0.61 2.66 -8.31
CA SER A 172 0.16 2.86 -9.56
C SER A 172 1.66 2.79 -9.32
N PHE A 173 2.10 3.39 -8.21
CA PHE A 173 3.50 3.35 -7.80
C PHE A 173 3.99 1.93 -7.58
N LYS A 174 3.26 1.12 -6.80
CA LYS A 174 3.61 -0.27 -6.50
C LYS A 174 3.80 -1.11 -7.77
N ILE A 175 2.96 -0.90 -8.78
CA ILE A 175 3.08 -1.58 -10.08
C ILE A 175 4.36 -1.14 -10.81
N SER A 176 4.60 0.18 -10.92
CA SER A 176 5.80 0.72 -11.58
C SER A 176 7.07 0.30 -10.86
N ASP A 177 7.11 0.48 -9.54
CA ASP A 177 8.28 0.23 -8.70
C ASP A 177 8.66 -1.26 -8.71
N THR A 178 7.68 -2.16 -8.69
CA THR A 178 7.94 -3.62 -8.83
C THR A 178 8.54 -3.95 -10.20
N LYS A 179 8.12 -3.25 -11.27
CA LYS A 179 8.67 -3.44 -12.62
C LYS A 179 10.10 -2.90 -12.72
N ASP A 180 10.38 -1.76 -12.10
CA ASP A 180 11.69 -1.09 -12.12
C ASP A 180 12.72 -1.86 -11.27
N MET A 181 12.27 -2.63 -10.27
CA MET A 181 13.12 -3.55 -9.50
C MET A 181 13.56 -4.80 -10.23
N ARG A 182 12.98 -5.14 -11.40
CA ARG A 182 13.32 -6.36 -12.13
C ARG A 182 14.71 -6.26 -12.74
N VAL A 183 15.44 -7.39 -12.75
CA VAL A 183 16.80 -7.52 -13.31
C VAL A 183 16.87 -6.92 -14.71
N LYS A 184 15.94 -7.34 -15.59
CA LYS A 184 15.84 -6.86 -16.97
C LYS A 184 15.72 -5.35 -17.09
N HIS A 185 14.99 -4.70 -16.17
CA HIS A 185 14.86 -3.24 -16.20
C HIS A 185 16.19 -2.57 -15.80
N MET A 186 16.79 -3.01 -14.69
CA MET A 186 18.05 -2.44 -14.19
C MET A 186 19.23 -2.64 -15.15
N VAL A 187 19.27 -3.77 -15.85
CA VAL A 187 20.29 -4.08 -16.86
C VAL A 187 20.06 -3.22 -18.10
N ARG A 188 18.81 -3.12 -18.58
CA ARG A 188 18.45 -2.28 -19.72
C ARG A 188 18.82 -0.80 -19.52
N GLU A 189 18.76 -0.28 -18.30
CA GLU A 189 19.23 1.07 -17.99
C GLU A 189 20.68 1.31 -18.43
N LEU A 190 21.54 0.29 -18.36
CA LEU A 190 22.95 0.32 -18.76
C LEU A 190 23.19 -0.10 -20.23
N GLU A 191 22.27 -0.84 -20.85
CA GLU A 191 22.46 -1.42 -22.20
C GLU A 191 21.79 -0.64 -23.35
N LEU A 192 20.69 0.10 -23.13
CA LEU A 192 20.01 0.83 -24.21
C LEU A 192 20.67 2.18 -24.52
N ASN A 193 21.24 2.24 -25.73
CA ASN A 193 21.63 3.41 -26.49
C ASN A 193 20.68 3.55 -27.68
N GLU A 194 19.78 4.54 -27.67
CA GLU A 194 19.14 4.95 -28.92
C GLU A 194 19.80 6.20 -29.52
N ASP A 195 20.40 7.12 -28.74
CA ASP A 195 20.76 8.45 -29.29
C ASP A 195 22.09 9.12 -28.88
N CYS A 196 22.98 8.57 -28.03
CA CYS A 196 24.17 9.30 -27.56
C CYS A 196 25.51 8.54 -27.66
N ALA A 197 26.55 9.24 -28.13
CA ALA A 197 27.92 8.76 -28.35
C ALA A 197 28.79 8.62 -27.07
N LEU A 198 28.21 8.76 -25.87
CA LEU A 198 28.91 8.58 -24.59
C LEU A 198 28.41 7.30 -23.91
N PRO A 199 29.29 6.50 -23.29
CA PRO A 199 28.86 5.31 -22.53
C PRO A 199 27.91 5.74 -21.41
N LYS A 200 26.75 5.09 -21.33
CA LYS A 200 25.74 5.39 -20.30
C LYS A 200 26.24 4.94 -18.93
N GLU A 201 26.13 5.85 -17.97
CA GLU A 201 26.70 5.67 -16.64
C GLU A 201 25.59 5.76 -15.60
N VAL A 202 25.59 4.80 -14.68
CA VAL A 202 24.70 4.79 -13.53
C VAL A 202 25.51 5.14 -12.30
N VAL A 203 25.13 6.21 -11.61
CA VAL A 203 25.78 6.64 -10.36
C VAL A 203 24.83 6.40 -9.19
N ILE A 204 25.31 5.73 -8.15
CA ILE A 204 24.63 5.59 -6.86
C ILE A 204 25.50 6.19 -5.76
N THR A 205 24.86 6.74 -4.74
CA THR A 205 25.54 7.45 -3.64
C THR A 205 24.97 7.02 -2.30
N PHE A 206 25.84 6.56 -1.42
CA PHE A 206 25.52 6.27 -0.03
C PHE A 206 26.01 7.44 0.81
N ASN A 207 25.08 8.23 1.35
CA ASN A 207 25.41 9.44 2.11
C ASN A 207 25.50 9.17 3.62
N ASP A 208 24.74 8.20 4.11
CA ASP A 208 24.58 7.91 5.52
C ASP A 208 24.96 6.45 5.84
N GLN A 209 25.92 6.31 6.75
CA GLN A 209 26.45 5.02 7.18
C GLN A 209 25.50 4.30 8.15
N GLU A 210 24.76 5.00 8.99
CA GLU A 210 23.86 4.39 9.98
C GLU A 210 22.63 3.77 9.31
N ILE A 211 22.08 4.46 8.31
CA ILE A 211 20.97 3.96 7.50
C ILE A 211 21.41 2.73 6.69
N SER A 212 22.63 2.78 6.15
CA SER A 212 23.24 1.65 5.44
C SER A 212 23.41 0.43 6.35
N LEU A 213 23.82 0.64 7.61
CA LEU A 213 23.89 -0.42 8.63
C LEU A 213 22.51 -0.98 8.98
N SER A 214 21.49 -0.14 9.10
CA SER A 214 20.11 -0.58 9.33
C SER A 214 19.58 -1.45 8.18
N ALA A 215 19.85 -1.07 6.92
CA ALA A 215 19.53 -1.91 5.75
C ALA A 215 20.27 -3.26 5.80
N LEU A 216 21.52 -3.27 6.24
CA LEU A 216 22.31 -4.49 6.41
C LEU A 216 21.74 -5.41 7.49
N HIS A 217 21.19 -4.86 8.57
CA HIS A 217 20.53 -5.65 9.61
C HIS A 217 19.30 -6.39 9.08
N PHE A 218 18.44 -5.74 8.28
CA PHE A 218 17.33 -6.41 7.62
C PHE A 218 17.80 -7.57 6.74
N ILE A 219 18.82 -7.34 5.92
CA ILE A 219 19.40 -8.36 5.04
C ILE A 219 19.92 -9.55 5.85
N LYS A 220 20.73 -9.30 6.89
CA LYS A 220 21.27 -10.35 7.76
C LYS A 220 20.15 -11.14 8.44
N TYR A 221 19.12 -10.44 8.91
CA TYR A 221 17.95 -11.05 9.53
C TYR A 221 17.20 -11.97 8.55
N SER A 222 16.92 -11.49 7.35
CA SER A 222 16.28 -12.29 6.29
C SER A 222 17.12 -13.52 5.91
N VAL A 223 18.44 -13.40 5.78
CA VAL A 223 19.33 -14.54 5.49
C VAL A 223 19.26 -15.62 6.56
N LYS A 224 19.14 -15.24 7.84
CA LYS A 224 18.95 -16.22 8.92
C LYS A 224 17.67 -17.03 8.74
N LYS A 225 16.59 -16.36 8.36
CA LYS A 225 15.25 -16.95 8.22
C LYS A 225 15.01 -17.75 6.95
N LEU A 226 15.87 -17.64 5.93
CA LEU A 226 15.77 -18.48 4.72
C LEU A 226 15.81 -19.97 5.08
N THR A 227 14.68 -20.67 5.09
CA THR A 227 14.63 -22.10 5.43
C THR A 227 15.14 -22.99 4.30
N ASN A 228 15.00 -22.51 3.06
CA ASN A 228 15.25 -23.29 1.84
C ASN A 228 16.71 -23.23 1.34
N VAL A 229 17.59 -22.52 2.05
CA VAL A 229 19.00 -22.34 1.69
C VAL A 229 19.89 -23.15 2.64
N ASN A 230 20.81 -23.92 2.08
CA ASN A 230 21.68 -24.81 2.86
C ASN A 230 22.59 -24.01 3.81
N LYS A 231 23.01 -24.62 4.92
CA LYS A 231 23.92 -23.97 5.88
C LYS A 231 25.22 -23.47 5.22
N THR A 232 25.75 -24.23 4.27
CA THR A 232 26.95 -23.88 3.49
C THR A 232 26.74 -22.65 2.61
N GLU A 233 25.59 -22.56 1.94
CA GLU A 233 25.20 -21.39 1.14
C GLU A 233 25.00 -20.15 2.02
N LYS A 234 24.34 -20.29 3.19
CA LYS A 234 24.21 -19.17 4.15
C LYS A 234 25.55 -18.64 4.63
N ILE A 235 26.53 -19.53 4.87
CA ILE A 235 27.90 -19.11 5.23
C ILE A 235 28.52 -18.33 4.07
N LYS A 236 28.41 -18.82 2.83
CA LYS A 236 28.87 -18.09 1.64
C LYS A 236 28.23 -16.71 1.54
N ILE A 237 26.90 -16.61 1.62
CA ILE A 237 26.15 -15.35 1.57
C ILE A 237 26.69 -14.37 2.63
N ASN A 238 26.89 -14.82 3.86
CA ASN A 238 27.44 -13.97 4.91
C ASN A 238 28.86 -13.50 4.62
N SER A 239 29.70 -14.35 4.02
CA SER A 239 31.03 -13.95 3.55
C SER A 239 30.94 -12.89 2.45
N TYR A 240 30.08 -13.08 1.45
CA TYR A 240 29.84 -12.07 0.40
C TYR A 240 29.37 -10.73 0.99
N ILE A 241 28.39 -10.76 1.89
CA ILE A 241 27.89 -9.57 2.57
C ILE A 241 29.03 -8.85 3.31
N LYS A 242 29.84 -9.59 4.09
CA LYS A 242 30.98 -9.02 4.81
C LYS A 242 32.00 -8.38 3.86
N ILE A 243 32.32 -9.07 2.77
CA ILE A 243 33.27 -8.61 1.75
C ILE A 243 32.75 -7.32 1.09
N PHE A 244 31.56 -7.35 0.51
CA PHE A 244 30.99 -6.17 -0.17
C PHE A 244 30.79 -5.01 0.81
N HIS A 245 30.18 -5.20 1.97
CA HIS A 245 29.96 -4.09 2.91
C HIS A 245 31.25 -3.56 3.52
N GLY A 246 32.25 -4.42 3.74
CA GLY A 246 33.61 -4.03 4.08
C GLY A 246 34.24 -3.15 2.99
N TRP A 247 34.10 -3.56 1.71
CA TRP A 247 34.57 -2.79 0.56
C TRP A 247 33.90 -1.43 0.47
N ILE A 248 32.59 -1.35 0.71
CA ILE A 248 31.82 -0.11 0.58
C ILE A 248 32.15 0.84 1.73
N PHE A 249 32.03 0.41 2.98
CA PHE A 249 31.92 1.33 4.12
C PHE A 249 33.12 1.34 5.08
N LYS A 250 34.20 0.58 4.83
CA LYS A 250 35.31 0.41 5.81
C LYS A 250 34.80 0.04 7.21
N LEU A 251 33.76 -0.79 7.29
CA LEU A 251 33.25 -1.24 8.59
C LEU A 251 34.30 -2.09 9.29
N SER A 252 34.61 -1.77 10.55
CA SER A 252 35.41 -2.63 11.41
C SER A 252 34.81 -4.04 11.41
N PRO A 253 35.63 -5.11 11.38
CA PRO A 253 35.17 -6.49 11.53
C PRO A 253 34.20 -6.66 12.71
N ASP A 254 34.36 -5.87 13.78
CA ASP A 254 33.53 -5.90 14.98
C ASP A 254 32.09 -5.38 14.77
N MET A 255 31.87 -4.40 13.88
CA MET A 255 30.52 -3.93 13.53
C MET A 255 29.79 -4.91 12.59
N LEU A 256 30.54 -5.81 11.95
CA LEU A 256 30.01 -6.89 11.12
C LEU A 256 29.78 -8.18 11.92
N ARG A 257 30.33 -8.27 13.16
CA ARG A 257 30.14 -9.41 14.05
C ARG A 257 28.68 -9.48 14.50
N MET A 258 28.10 -10.64 14.22
CA MET A 258 26.87 -11.07 14.86
C MET A 258 27.16 -11.25 16.34
N THR A 259 26.22 -10.85 17.20
CA THR A 259 26.07 -11.48 18.50
C THR A 259 25.78 -12.97 18.27
N GLU A 260 26.86 -13.73 18.45
CA GLU A 260 27.02 -15.09 18.99
C GLU A 260 26.84 -16.35 18.12
N GLU A 261 27.88 -17.19 18.30
CA GLU A 261 27.93 -18.66 18.43
C GLU A 261 27.45 -19.54 17.27
N GLY A 262 28.40 -20.12 16.55
CA GLY A 262 28.20 -21.45 15.95
C GLY A 262 28.40 -21.63 14.45
N LEU A 263 28.87 -20.62 13.71
CA LEU A 263 29.26 -20.80 12.30
C LEU A 263 30.78 -20.68 12.17
N ALA A 264 31.41 -21.82 11.87
CA ALA A 264 32.86 -21.96 11.72
C ALA A 264 33.42 -20.97 10.69
N GLU A 265 34.55 -20.37 11.05
CA GLU A 265 35.34 -19.48 10.21
C GLU A 265 36.02 -20.29 9.10
N GLU A 266 35.64 -20.07 7.84
CA GLU A 266 36.47 -20.47 6.71
C GLU A 266 37.05 -19.24 6.02
N ASN A 267 38.39 -19.22 6.01
CA ASN A 267 39.30 -18.42 5.20
C ASN A 267 38.96 -16.93 5.05
N ASN A 268 39.62 -16.12 5.90
CA ASN A 268 39.86 -14.71 5.64
C ASN A 268 40.70 -14.57 4.36
N ALA A 269 40.06 -14.55 3.19
CA ALA A 269 40.71 -14.02 2.00
C ALA A 269 41.15 -12.59 2.35
N GLU A 270 42.45 -12.29 2.26
CA GLU A 270 42.97 -10.95 2.48
C GLU A 270 42.24 -9.99 1.55
N LEU A 271 41.36 -9.17 2.13
CA LEU A 271 40.57 -8.20 1.40
C LEU A 271 41.53 -7.20 0.74
N PRO A 272 41.35 -6.85 -0.54
CA PRO A 272 42.17 -5.81 -1.16
C PRO A 272 42.08 -4.51 -0.35
N GLU A 273 43.21 -3.95 0.07
CA GLU A 273 43.23 -2.62 0.70
C GLU A 273 42.81 -1.57 -0.34
N PHE A 274 41.57 -1.12 -0.25
CA PHE A 274 41.02 -0.17 -1.19
C PHE A 274 41.36 1.27 -0.81
N LYS A 275 42.16 1.93 -1.67
CA LYS A 275 42.45 3.39 -1.65
C LYS A 275 41.16 4.21 -1.84
N ASN A 276 41.25 5.54 -1.72
CA ASN A 276 40.09 6.45 -1.81
C ASN A 276 39.31 6.38 -3.14
N SER A 277 39.91 5.85 -4.22
CA SER A 277 39.27 5.58 -5.50
C SER A 277 39.69 4.24 -6.06
N THR A 278 38.75 3.34 -6.34
CA THR A 278 39.04 1.97 -6.77
C THR A 278 38.11 1.53 -7.89
N GLN A 279 38.65 0.79 -8.85
CA GLN A 279 37.91 0.26 -10.00
C GLN A 279 37.99 -1.25 -10.02
N PHE A 280 36.87 -1.91 -10.27
CA PHE A 280 36.78 -3.37 -10.38
C PHE A 280 35.60 -3.80 -11.27
N TYR A 281 35.56 -5.09 -11.57
CA TYR A 281 34.55 -5.72 -12.42
C TYR A 281 33.50 -6.44 -11.57
N VAL A 282 32.25 -6.41 -12.01
CA VAL A 282 31.13 -7.13 -11.38
C VAL A 282 30.27 -7.83 -12.43
N THR A 283 29.65 -8.94 -12.04
CA THR A 283 28.62 -9.65 -12.82
C THR A 283 27.25 -8.98 -12.66
N THR A 284 26.29 -9.41 -13.47
CA THR A 284 24.89 -8.95 -13.41
C THR A 284 24.29 -9.10 -12.02
N ASN A 285 24.46 -10.25 -11.37
CA ASN A 285 23.88 -10.51 -10.05
C ASN A 285 24.41 -9.56 -8.97
N ILE A 286 25.72 -9.29 -8.99
CA ILE A 286 26.36 -8.34 -8.06
C ILE A 286 25.88 -6.90 -8.34
N TYR A 287 25.79 -6.51 -9.62
CA TYR A 287 25.27 -5.20 -10.01
C TYR A 287 23.83 -4.98 -9.50
N VAL A 288 22.93 -5.92 -9.77
CA VAL A 288 21.53 -5.85 -9.33
C VAL A 288 21.43 -5.85 -7.81
N TYR A 289 22.22 -6.68 -7.12
CA TYR A 289 22.31 -6.65 -5.66
C TYR A 289 22.67 -5.25 -5.13
N LEU A 290 23.72 -4.61 -5.67
CA LEU A 290 24.15 -3.28 -5.23
C LEU A 290 23.08 -2.21 -5.51
N ARG A 291 22.36 -2.32 -6.63
CA ARG A 291 21.25 -1.43 -6.99
C ARG A 291 20.06 -1.57 -6.05
N LEU A 292 19.63 -2.79 -5.77
CA LEU A 292 18.54 -3.06 -4.83
C LEU A 292 18.91 -2.66 -3.40
N TYR A 293 20.16 -2.92 -2.98
CA TYR A 293 20.66 -2.47 -1.68
C TYR A 293 20.63 -0.94 -1.56
N HIS A 294 21.11 -0.22 -2.57
CA HIS A 294 21.01 1.24 -2.62
C HIS A 294 19.55 1.72 -2.56
N LEU A 295 18.64 1.05 -3.27
CA LEU A 295 17.21 1.38 -3.22
C LEU A 295 16.64 1.19 -1.79
N LEU A 296 17.00 0.11 -1.10
CA LEU A 296 16.62 -0.11 0.30
C LEU A 296 17.13 1.02 1.21
N VAL A 297 18.41 1.38 1.09
CA VAL A 297 19.00 2.49 1.85
C VAL A 297 18.28 3.81 1.56
N LYS A 298 17.94 4.08 0.30
CA LYS A 298 17.17 5.27 -0.09
C LYS A 298 15.78 5.28 0.55
N ARG A 299 15.07 4.14 0.60
CA ARG A 299 13.77 4.03 1.29
C ARG A 299 13.89 4.30 2.79
N LEU A 300 14.89 3.73 3.45
CA LEU A 300 15.12 3.97 4.87
C LEU A 300 15.49 5.43 5.17
N SER A 301 16.22 6.08 4.26
CA SER A 301 16.48 7.53 4.36
C SER A 301 15.21 8.36 4.24
N LEU A 302 14.28 7.97 3.37
CA LEU A 302 12.96 8.61 3.30
C LEU A 302 12.17 8.42 4.59
N VAL A 303 12.31 7.29 5.30
CA VAL A 303 11.65 7.10 6.61
C VAL A 303 12.14 8.13 7.62
N HIS A 304 13.45 8.40 7.68
CA HIS A 304 13.97 9.47 8.55
C HIS A 304 13.45 10.85 8.14
N GLU A 305 13.43 11.15 6.84
CA GLU A 305 12.87 12.42 6.33
C GLU A 305 11.36 12.56 6.67
N MET A 306 10.60 11.48 6.56
CA MET A 306 9.17 11.46 6.91
C MET A 306 8.94 11.55 8.42
N SER A 307 9.81 10.92 9.22
CA SER A 307 9.78 11.02 10.69
C SER A 307 10.08 12.44 11.18
N ASP A 308 10.77 13.23 10.37
CA ASP A 308 11.09 14.63 10.64
C ASP A 308 9.94 15.58 10.32
N LYS A 309 8.99 15.16 9.46
CA LYS A 309 7.81 15.95 9.15
C LYS A 309 6.84 15.87 10.34
N ASN A 310 6.42 17.03 10.85
CA ASN A 310 5.31 17.14 11.82
C ASN A 310 3.97 16.88 11.12
N ILE A 311 3.71 15.62 10.77
CA ILE A 311 2.45 15.18 10.20
C ILE A 311 1.45 15.00 11.33
N ASP A 312 0.21 15.43 11.12
CA ASP A 312 -0.89 15.10 12.04
C ASP A 312 -1.23 13.61 11.91
N THR A 313 -0.48 12.78 12.63
CA THR A 313 -0.72 11.35 12.68
C THR A 313 -2.08 11.04 13.31
N THR A 314 -2.64 11.95 14.14
CA THR A 314 -3.96 11.74 14.75
C THR A 314 -5.07 11.76 13.70
N PHE A 315 -4.96 12.56 12.64
CA PHE A 315 -5.91 12.55 11.53
C PHE A 315 -5.98 11.16 10.86
N TYR A 316 -4.82 10.63 10.44
CA TYR A 316 -4.75 9.34 9.75
C TYR A 316 -5.15 8.18 10.66
N GLN A 317 -4.74 8.24 11.93
CA GLN A 317 -5.14 7.28 12.94
C GLN A 317 -6.66 7.32 13.16
N ASN A 318 -7.25 8.50 13.31
CA ASN A 318 -8.71 8.61 13.49
C ASN A 318 -9.49 8.06 12.29
N LEU A 319 -8.98 8.27 11.06
CA LEU A 319 -9.56 7.68 9.85
C LEU A 319 -9.42 6.16 9.83
N ALA A 320 -8.21 5.65 10.10
CA ALA A 320 -7.94 4.21 10.16
C ALA A 320 -8.72 3.50 11.27
N PHE A 321 -9.01 4.23 12.36
CA PHE A 321 -9.52 3.65 13.59
C PHE A 321 -10.98 3.97 13.89
N PHE A 322 -11.65 4.82 13.09
CA PHE A 322 -13.05 5.27 13.25
C PHE A 322 -13.51 5.12 14.70
N THR A 323 -13.13 6.08 15.54
CA THR A 323 -13.02 5.99 17.01
C THR A 323 -14.30 5.78 17.81
N ASN A 324 -15.42 5.44 17.17
CA ASN A 324 -16.57 4.89 17.88
C ASN A 324 -16.56 3.37 17.70
N PRO A 325 -15.95 2.61 18.63
CA PRO A 325 -16.30 1.20 18.73
C PRO A 325 -17.82 1.15 18.92
N LEU A 326 -18.52 0.41 18.05
CA LEU A 326 -19.91 0.08 18.33
C LEU A 326 -19.96 -0.52 19.76
N PRO A 327 -20.85 -0.03 20.64
CA PRO A 327 -20.86 -0.45 22.04
C PRO A 327 -20.89 -1.98 22.15
N SER A 328 -19.88 -2.55 22.79
CA SER A 328 -19.66 -4.00 22.93
C SER A 328 -20.83 -4.76 23.57
N SER A 329 -21.77 -4.03 24.20
CA SER A 329 -22.95 -4.59 24.84
C SER A 329 -24.15 -4.80 23.90
N GLN A 330 -24.13 -4.28 22.67
CA GLN A 330 -25.33 -4.31 21.82
C GLN A 330 -25.43 -5.48 20.85
N TYR A 331 -24.33 -6.21 20.53
CA TYR A 331 -24.41 -7.27 19.53
C TYR A 331 -23.63 -8.54 19.92
N ASN A 332 -24.38 -9.64 20.05
CA ASN A 332 -23.84 -10.98 19.83
C ASN A 332 -23.29 -11.01 18.41
N PHE A 333 -21.96 -10.87 18.28
CA PHE A 333 -21.25 -10.91 17.01
C PHE A 333 -21.70 -12.12 16.19
N ASP A 334 -22.32 -11.87 15.03
CA ASP A 334 -22.49 -12.86 13.98
C ASP A 334 -21.14 -13.53 13.72
N PRO A 335 -21.01 -14.87 13.85
CA PRO A 335 -19.76 -15.58 13.65
C PRO A 335 -19.06 -15.27 12.32
N GLN A 336 -19.81 -14.90 11.28
CA GLN A 336 -19.27 -14.55 9.97
C GLN A 336 -18.56 -13.18 9.94
N LEU A 337 -18.97 -12.23 10.79
CA LEU A 337 -18.36 -10.89 10.87
C LEU A 337 -17.09 -10.85 11.74
N LYS A 338 -16.86 -11.87 12.59
CA LYS A 338 -15.64 -11.98 13.42
C LYS A 338 -14.36 -12.11 12.58
N GLY A 339 -14.45 -12.71 11.39
CA GLY A 339 -13.30 -12.86 10.49
C GLY A 339 -12.91 -11.59 9.72
N LEU A 340 -13.81 -10.61 9.64
CA LEU A 340 -13.59 -9.34 8.93
C LEU A 340 -12.95 -8.25 9.82
N ALA A 341 -12.98 -8.45 11.14
CA ALA A 341 -12.31 -7.59 12.09
C ALA A 341 -10.81 -7.92 12.11
N HIS A 342 -10.03 -7.33 11.20
CA HIS A 342 -8.59 -7.28 11.41
C HIS A 342 -8.33 -6.61 12.75
N PRO A 343 -7.50 -7.21 13.63
CA PRO A 343 -7.17 -6.63 14.92
C PRO A 343 -6.72 -5.19 14.73
N ILE A 344 -7.27 -4.31 15.55
CA ILE A 344 -6.85 -2.90 15.63
C ILE A 344 -5.33 -2.87 15.70
N PRO A 345 -4.64 -2.05 14.89
CA PRO A 345 -3.21 -1.86 15.03
C PRO A 345 -2.84 -1.45 16.46
N ARG A 346 -2.48 -2.43 17.29
CA ARG A 346 -1.96 -2.25 18.66
C ARG A 346 -0.66 -1.43 18.69
N ILE A 347 -0.08 -1.20 17.51
CA ILE A 347 1.24 -0.63 17.31
C ILE A 347 1.28 0.83 17.77
N ILE A 348 0.16 1.55 17.74
CA ILE A 348 0.15 2.99 18.03
C ILE A 348 -0.44 3.25 19.43
N ASN A 349 0.32 2.91 20.47
CA ASN A 349 0.08 3.50 21.78
C ASN A 349 0.44 4.99 21.72
N SER A 350 -0.60 5.82 21.60
CA SER A 350 -0.58 7.28 21.67
C SER A 350 0.11 7.79 22.95
N SER A 351 1.43 7.86 22.94
CA SER A 351 2.15 8.91 23.66
C SER A 351 2.23 10.12 22.74
N LYS A 352 1.68 11.25 23.15
CA LYS A 352 1.78 12.53 22.42
C LYS A 352 3.23 13.04 22.25
N ASN A 353 4.21 12.34 22.81
CA ASN A 353 5.65 12.57 22.69
C ASN A 353 6.35 11.29 22.23
N THR A 354 6.18 10.88 20.98
CA THR A 354 7.08 9.87 20.36
C THR A 354 8.28 10.59 19.78
N ASN A 355 9.49 10.29 20.27
CA ASN A 355 10.71 10.81 19.68
C ASN A 355 10.92 10.23 18.26
N LYS A 356 11.71 10.92 17.42
CA LYS A 356 12.08 10.45 16.07
C LYS A 356 12.63 9.02 16.07
N ALA A 357 13.47 8.69 17.06
CA ALA A 357 14.04 7.35 17.24
C ALA A 357 12.94 6.31 17.46
N ASP A 358 11.94 6.61 18.28
CA ASP A 358 10.83 5.69 18.58
C ASP A 358 9.99 5.39 17.32
N ILE A 359 9.82 6.36 16.42
CA ILE A 359 9.08 6.18 15.16
C ILE A 359 9.87 5.26 14.21
N PHE A 360 11.17 5.46 14.10
CA PHE A 360 12.02 4.61 13.29
C PHE A 360 12.08 3.18 13.83
N ASP A 361 12.24 3.00 15.14
CA ASP A 361 12.24 1.68 15.80
C ASP A 361 10.90 0.95 15.60
N GLN A 362 9.78 1.68 15.70
CA GLN A 362 8.45 1.15 15.36
C GLN A 362 8.39 0.65 13.92
N PHE A 363 8.87 1.47 12.97
CA PHE A 363 8.94 1.07 11.58
C PHE A 363 9.81 -0.17 11.35
N GLN A 364 10.98 -0.25 12.00
CA GLN A 364 11.84 -1.42 11.89
C GLN A 364 11.15 -2.69 12.39
N ASN A 365 10.46 -2.61 13.53
CA ASN A 365 9.69 -3.73 14.07
C ASN A 365 8.58 -4.19 13.12
N MET A 366 7.91 -3.26 12.43
CA MET A 366 6.92 -3.62 11.41
C MET A 366 7.57 -4.38 10.23
N VAL A 367 8.71 -3.90 9.75
CA VAL A 367 9.43 -4.58 8.66
C VAL A 367 9.90 -5.98 9.09
N TYR A 368 10.39 -6.16 10.32
CA TYR A 368 10.72 -7.50 10.83
C TYR A 368 9.50 -8.41 10.89
N ASN A 369 8.36 -7.92 11.38
CA ASN A 369 7.12 -8.70 11.40
C ASN A 369 6.61 -9.05 9.99
N LEU A 370 6.84 -8.17 9.01
CA LEU A 370 6.51 -8.43 7.61
C LEU A 370 7.40 -9.53 7.01
N ILE A 371 8.71 -9.46 7.27
CA ILE A 371 9.68 -10.51 6.87
C ILE A 371 9.32 -11.86 7.51
N ASP A 372 8.76 -11.83 8.72
CA ASP A 372 8.36 -13.02 9.48
C ASP A 372 7.05 -13.64 9.00
N GLY A 373 6.27 -12.93 8.16
CA GLY A 373 4.90 -13.32 7.83
C GLY A 373 3.92 -13.18 9.00
N ASN A 374 4.30 -12.46 10.07
CA ASN A 374 3.42 -12.21 11.22
C ASN A 374 2.33 -11.16 10.90
N ILE A 375 2.60 -10.31 9.91
CA ILE A 375 1.65 -9.33 9.37
C ILE A 375 1.59 -9.48 7.85
N ASP A 376 0.40 -9.25 7.28
CA ASP A 376 0.24 -9.21 5.83
C ASP A 376 0.62 -7.83 5.26
N ASN A 377 0.77 -7.79 3.93
CA ASN A 377 1.15 -6.58 3.20
C ASN A 377 0.10 -5.47 3.34
N ASP A 378 -1.19 -5.81 3.30
CA ASP A 378 -2.27 -4.83 3.36
C ASP A 378 -2.28 -4.07 4.70
N TYR A 379 -2.08 -4.80 5.79
CA TYR A 379 -1.95 -4.28 7.14
C TYR A 379 -0.67 -3.46 7.32
N TYR A 380 0.46 -3.92 6.77
CA TYR A 380 1.70 -3.15 6.77
C TYR A 380 1.56 -1.80 6.05
N GLU A 381 0.94 -1.79 4.87
CA GLU A 381 0.68 -0.57 4.11
C GLU A 381 -0.25 0.38 4.88
N GLU A 382 -1.28 -0.14 5.54
CA GLU A 382 -2.18 0.67 6.39
C GLU A 382 -1.45 1.29 7.58
N CYS A 383 -0.58 0.53 8.25
CA CYS A 383 0.26 1.06 9.34
C CYS A 383 1.21 2.17 8.85
N CYS A 384 1.81 1.99 7.67
CA CYS A 384 2.65 3.02 7.05
C CYS A 384 1.86 4.31 6.80
N ARG A 385 0.61 4.23 6.30
CA ARG A 385 -0.26 5.40 6.11
C ARG A 385 -0.63 6.06 7.44
N CYS A 386 -0.83 5.28 8.51
CA CYS A 386 -1.11 5.81 9.84
C CYS A 386 0.06 6.59 10.46
N ILE A 387 1.30 6.15 10.20
CA ILE A 387 2.51 6.72 10.82
C ILE A 387 3.09 7.86 9.97
N PHE A 388 3.18 7.68 8.66
CA PHE A 388 3.87 8.61 7.74
C PHE A 388 2.93 9.36 6.79
N GLY A 389 1.61 9.13 6.89
CA GLY A 389 0.62 9.77 6.02
C GLY A 389 0.63 9.22 4.59
N LEU A 390 0.07 9.99 3.65
CA LEU A 390 -0.09 9.53 2.26
C LEU A 390 1.23 9.37 1.51
N ASP A 391 2.28 10.11 1.87
CA ASP A 391 3.62 10.00 1.25
C ASP A 391 4.30 8.65 1.50
N SER A 392 3.76 7.82 2.41
CA SER A 392 4.32 6.52 2.79
C SER A 392 4.31 5.48 1.67
N TYR A 393 3.65 5.76 0.53
CA TYR A 393 3.47 4.80 -0.54
C TYR A 393 4.77 4.24 -1.13
N VAL A 394 5.85 5.01 -1.01
CA VAL A 394 7.20 4.60 -1.40
C VAL A 394 7.73 3.41 -0.59
N LEU A 395 7.16 3.14 0.59
CA LEU A 395 7.59 2.09 1.52
C LEU A 395 6.86 0.75 1.28
N PHE A 396 5.77 0.74 0.50
CA PHE A 396 4.89 -0.43 0.31
C PHE A 396 5.55 -1.62 -0.42
N THR A 397 6.74 -1.42 -0.97
CA THR A 397 7.48 -2.41 -1.76
C THR A 397 8.78 -2.86 -1.07
N ILE A 398 8.98 -2.51 0.21
CA ILE A 398 10.20 -2.88 0.95
C ILE A 398 10.36 -4.40 1.05
N ASP A 399 9.27 -5.14 1.24
CA ASP A 399 9.25 -6.60 1.18
C ASP A 399 9.84 -7.12 -0.14
N LYS A 400 9.41 -6.55 -1.27
CA LYS A 400 9.88 -6.93 -2.61
C LYS A 400 11.34 -6.58 -2.82
N ILE A 401 11.80 -5.43 -2.31
CA ILE A 401 13.22 -5.06 -2.35
C ILE A 401 14.05 -6.09 -1.59
N ILE A 402 13.65 -6.43 -0.36
CA ILE A 402 14.36 -7.39 0.48
C ILE A 402 14.36 -8.79 -0.17
N SER A 403 13.22 -9.25 -0.67
CA SER A 403 13.10 -10.52 -1.40
C SER A 403 13.96 -10.54 -2.67
N GLY A 404 14.01 -9.44 -3.42
CA GLY A 404 14.90 -9.28 -4.57
C GLY A 404 16.38 -9.37 -4.19
N ILE A 405 16.78 -8.72 -3.09
CA ILE A 405 18.15 -8.81 -2.56
C ILE A 405 18.48 -10.25 -2.16
N MET A 406 17.56 -10.94 -1.47
CA MET A 406 17.77 -12.34 -1.06
C MET A 406 17.95 -13.25 -2.27
N ARG A 407 17.14 -13.05 -3.32
CA ARG A 407 17.23 -13.79 -4.57
C ARG A 407 18.60 -13.62 -5.23
N GLN A 408 19.09 -12.38 -5.34
CA GLN A 408 20.42 -12.09 -5.90
C GLN A 408 21.56 -12.69 -5.06
N LEU A 409 21.48 -12.59 -3.74
CA LEU A 409 22.48 -13.20 -2.84
C LEU A 409 22.51 -14.72 -2.97
N ASN A 410 21.35 -15.36 -3.16
CA ASN A 410 21.28 -16.80 -3.40
C ASN A 410 21.97 -17.17 -4.73
N TYR A 411 21.68 -16.47 -5.82
CA TYR A 411 22.37 -16.68 -7.10
C TYR A 411 23.90 -16.54 -6.97
N ILE A 412 24.37 -15.50 -6.27
CA ILE A 412 25.81 -15.29 -6.02
C ILE A 412 26.44 -16.43 -5.20
N ALA A 413 25.70 -17.05 -4.28
CA ALA A 413 26.20 -18.12 -3.44
C ALA A 413 26.24 -19.50 -4.13
N VAL A 414 25.31 -19.72 -5.05
CA VAL A 414 25.23 -20.93 -5.88
C VAL A 414 26.25 -20.87 -7.01
N ASP A 415 26.42 -19.71 -7.65
CA ASP A 415 27.37 -19.53 -8.74
C ASP A 415 28.83 -19.63 -8.27
N SER A 416 29.54 -20.66 -8.74
CA SER A 416 30.96 -20.89 -8.47
C SER A 416 31.85 -19.82 -9.11
N SER A 417 31.41 -19.22 -10.21
CA SER A 417 32.15 -18.20 -10.97
C SER A 417 32.27 -16.91 -10.14
N SER A 418 31.18 -16.48 -9.51
CA SER A 418 31.13 -15.34 -8.58
C SER A 418 32.12 -15.45 -7.42
N LYS A 419 32.43 -16.68 -6.95
CA LYS A 419 33.42 -16.91 -5.88
C LYS A 419 34.84 -16.68 -6.39
N ASN A 420 35.13 -17.14 -7.62
CA ASN A 420 36.42 -16.92 -8.26
C ASN A 420 36.62 -15.44 -8.56
N LEU A 421 35.57 -14.72 -8.98
CA LEU A 421 35.63 -13.28 -9.21
C LEU A 421 36.19 -12.53 -8.00
N LEU A 422 35.60 -12.73 -6.81
CA LEU A 422 36.01 -12.00 -5.60
C LEU A 422 37.46 -12.24 -5.22
N ASN A 423 37.91 -13.50 -5.30
CA ASN A 423 39.27 -13.87 -4.93
C ASN A 423 40.29 -13.32 -5.95
N ASP A 424 39.92 -13.33 -7.23
CA ASP A 424 40.79 -12.96 -8.33
C ASP A 424 40.67 -11.47 -8.72
N LEU A 425 39.80 -10.67 -8.08
CA LEU A 425 39.56 -9.26 -8.45
C LEU A 425 40.86 -8.46 -8.51
N SER A 426 41.76 -8.63 -7.54
CA SER A 426 43.05 -7.92 -7.49
C SER A 426 43.94 -8.30 -8.68
N MET A 427 43.93 -9.58 -9.09
CA MET A 427 44.65 -10.07 -10.25
C MET A 427 44.03 -9.61 -11.57
N ILE A 428 42.70 -9.62 -11.67
CA ILE A 428 41.98 -9.20 -12.88
C ILE A 428 42.17 -7.71 -13.13
N VAL A 429 42.05 -6.87 -12.10
CA VAL A 429 42.22 -5.41 -12.21
C VAL A 429 43.66 -5.04 -12.55
N THR A 430 44.65 -5.78 -12.04
CA THR A 430 46.07 -5.53 -12.37
C THR A 430 46.41 -6.00 -13.79
N LYS A 431 45.84 -7.11 -14.25
CA LYS A 431 46.08 -7.66 -15.60
C LYS A 431 45.33 -6.89 -16.69
N TYR A 432 44.10 -6.44 -16.41
CA TYR A 432 43.23 -5.70 -17.33
C TYR A 432 42.77 -4.39 -16.69
N PRO A 433 43.63 -3.35 -16.67
CA PRO A 433 43.26 -2.06 -16.10
C PRO A 433 42.22 -1.34 -16.96
N ILE A 434 41.34 -0.59 -16.30
CA ILE A 434 40.31 0.24 -16.94
C ILE A 434 40.88 1.65 -17.09
N ASN A 435 40.75 2.24 -18.28
CA ASN A 435 41.09 3.65 -18.46
C ASN A 435 40.05 4.53 -17.73
N PRO A 436 40.45 5.37 -16.77
CA PRO A 436 39.51 6.19 -16.01
C PRO A 436 38.76 7.23 -16.85
N ASP A 437 39.37 7.72 -17.94
CA ASP A 437 38.81 8.77 -18.79
C ASP A 437 37.87 8.20 -19.87
N THR A 438 38.27 7.12 -20.54
CA THR A 438 37.45 6.50 -21.62
C THR A 438 36.53 5.40 -21.09
N GLY A 439 36.87 4.79 -19.95
CA GLY A 439 36.13 3.66 -19.43
C GLY A 439 36.39 2.33 -20.09
N GLU A 440 37.32 2.31 -21.05
CA GLU A 440 37.65 1.13 -21.83
C GLU A 440 38.66 0.26 -21.12
N VAL A 441 38.54 -1.04 -21.33
CA VAL A 441 39.46 -2.04 -20.79
C VAL A 441 40.71 -2.11 -21.67
N ILE A 442 41.89 -1.96 -21.08
CA ILE A 442 43.16 -2.14 -21.78
C ILE A 442 43.29 -3.63 -22.17
N ASN A 443 43.63 -3.90 -23.43
CA ASN A 443 43.61 -5.24 -24.04
C ASN A 443 42.21 -5.90 -24.08
N GLN A 444 41.19 -5.12 -24.47
CA GLN A 444 39.78 -5.55 -24.53
C GLN A 444 39.55 -6.93 -25.17
N LEU A 445 40.23 -7.27 -26.27
CA LEU A 445 40.06 -8.57 -26.93
C LEU A 445 40.51 -9.76 -26.06
N GLU A 446 41.58 -9.62 -25.29
CA GLU A 446 42.07 -10.66 -24.38
C GLU A 446 41.18 -10.75 -23.14
N PHE A 447 40.74 -9.60 -22.63
CA PHE A 447 39.76 -9.52 -21.54
C PHE A 447 38.44 -10.22 -21.89
N ILE A 448 37.87 -9.95 -23.08
CA ILE A 448 36.63 -10.59 -23.54
C ILE A 448 36.78 -12.11 -23.60
N LYS A 449 37.92 -12.60 -24.09
CA LYS A 449 38.21 -14.05 -24.12
C LYS A 449 38.30 -14.64 -22.71
N TYR A 450 39.00 -13.96 -21.81
CA TYR A 450 39.10 -14.36 -20.41
C TYR A 450 37.72 -14.39 -19.74
N TRP A 451 36.95 -13.31 -19.86
CA TRP A 451 35.63 -13.19 -19.25
C TRP A 451 34.68 -14.29 -19.74
N LYS A 452 34.63 -14.53 -21.06
CA LYS A 452 33.83 -15.62 -21.63
C LYS A 452 34.22 -17.01 -21.15
N CYS A 453 35.50 -17.22 -20.82
CA CYS A 453 36.00 -18.50 -20.33
C CYS A 453 35.67 -18.75 -18.85
N VAL A 454 35.51 -17.69 -18.05
CA VAL A 454 35.32 -17.78 -16.59
C VAL A 454 33.86 -17.57 -16.19
N PHE A 455 33.15 -16.68 -16.87
CA PHE A 455 31.77 -16.27 -16.58
C PHE A 455 30.89 -16.52 -17.81
N GLU A 456 30.79 -17.78 -18.22
CA GLU A 456 30.03 -18.18 -19.41
C GLU A 456 28.64 -17.53 -19.41
N ASN A 457 28.31 -16.80 -20.49
CA ASN A 457 27.05 -16.07 -20.71
C ASN A 457 26.75 -14.89 -19.77
N ASP A 458 27.69 -14.44 -18.92
CA ASP A 458 27.43 -13.38 -17.95
C ASP A 458 27.90 -11.99 -18.44
N SER A 459 27.05 -10.97 -18.34
CA SER A 459 27.41 -9.59 -18.68
C SER A 459 28.42 -9.02 -17.67
N CYS A 460 29.34 -8.19 -18.17
CA CYS A 460 30.39 -7.57 -17.37
C CYS A 460 30.14 -6.07 -17.18
N TYR A 461 30.25 -5.61 -15.94
CA TYR A 461 30.14 -4.19 -15.61
C TYR A 461 31.40 -3.73 -14.87
N SER A 462 31.88 -2.54 -15.23
CA SER A 462 32.90 -1.84 -14.45
C SER A 462 32.25 -0.98 -13.37
N VAL A 463 32.86 -0.97 -12.18
CA VAL A 463 32.45 -0.14 -11.04
C VAL A 463 33.62 0.72 -10.63
N LEU A 464 33.42 2.04 -10.67
CA LEU A 464 34.33 3.02 -10.07
C LEU A 464 33.74 3.47 -8.73
N VAL A 465 34.40 3.12 -7.63
CA VAL A 465 34.05 3.55 -6.28
C VAL A 465 34.91 4.74 -5.91
N LYS A 466 34.30 5.86 -5.53
CA LYS A 466 34.97 7.02 -4.94
C LYS A 466 34.45 7.27 -3.53
N LYS A 467 35.36 7.50 -2.59
CA LYS A 467 35.05 7.78 -1.19
C LYS A 467 35.41 9.21 -0.85
N ASP A 468 34.42 9.99 -0.43
CA ASP A 468 34.56 11.37 0.06
C ASP A 468 34.06 11.43 1.50
N GLY A 469 34.98 11.31 2.46
CA GLY A 469 34.63 11.26 3.89
C GLY A 469 33.76 10.05 4.24
N ASN A 470 32.55 10.31 4.72
CA ASN A 470 31.56 9.28 5.07
C ASN A 470 30.66 8.88 3.88
N SER A 471 30.77 9.56 2.74
CA SER A 471 29.96 9.27 1.57
C SER A 471 30.70 8.38 0.57
N VAL A 472 29.99 7.40 0.03
CA VAL A 472 30.52 6.46 -0.96
C VAL A 472 29.71 6.59 -2.23
N SER A 473 30.36 6.97 -3.33
CA SER A 473 29.75 6.98 -4.65
C SER A 473 30.27 5.82 -5.50
N MET A 474 29.37 5.15 -6.21
CA MET A 474 29.70 4.12 -7.17
C MET A 474 29.17 4.49 -8.54
N LYS A 475 30.02 4.33 -9.53
CA LYS A 475 29.71 4.63 -10.93
C LYS A 475 29.86 3.35 -11.74
N PHE A 476 28.75 2.89 -12.31
CA PHE A 476 28.65 1.67 -13.12
C PHE A 476 28.68 2.00 -14.60
N ARG A 477 29.39 1.18 -15.38
CA ARG A 477 29.42 1.24 -16.84
C ARG A 477 29.45 -0.17 -17.42
N SER A 478 28.60 -0.42 -18.42
CA SER A 478 28.60 -1.69 -19.17
C SER A 478 29.87 -1.83 -19.99
N ILE A 479 30.45 -3.04 -20.01
CA ILE A 479 31.56 -3.39 -20.88
C ILE A 479 31.02 -4.28 -21.98
N ASP A 480 31.19 -3.86 -23.23
CA ASP A 480 30.79 -4.67 -24.37
C ASP A 480 31.68 -5.90 -24.48
N THR A 481 31.15 -7.05 -24.04
CA THR A 481 31.77 -8.37 -24.18
C THR A 481 31.33 -9.08 -25.48
N GLY A 482 30.53 -8.42 -26.32
CA GLY A 482 30.01 -8.95 -27.57
C GLY A 482 28.91 -10.00 -27.39
N MET A 483 28.29 -10.07 -26.21
CA MET A 483 27.13 -10.91 -25.92
C MET A 483 26.02 -10.02 -25.36
N LYS A 484 24.88 -9.96 -26.07
CA LYS A 484 23.65 -9.39 -25.54
C LYS A 484 22.88 -10.54 -24.91
N HIS A 485 22.66 -10.48 -23.61
CA HIS A 485 21.84 -11.49 -22.94
C HIS A 485 20.41 -11.39 -23.48
N ASP A 486 19.87 -12.48 -24.03
CA ASP A 486 18.43 -12.58 -24.19
C ASP A 486 17.85 -12.66 -22.77
N THR A 487 17.35 -11.54 -22.28
CA THR A 487 16.78 -11.38 -20.93
C THR A 487 15.38 -11.99 -20.83
N SER A 488 15.07 -13.02 -21.63
CA SER A 488 13.81 -13.77 -21.61
C SER A 488 13.86 -14.94 -20.63
N GLU A 489 15.01 -15.59 -20.46
CA GLU A 489 15.10 -16.85 -19.71
C GLU A 489 15.19 -16.69 -18.18
N LEU A 490 15.48 -15.49 -17.67
CA LEU A 490 15.62 -15.24 -16.22
C LEU A 490 14.27 -15.00 -15.49
N ASP A 491 13.17 -14.80 -16.23
CA ASP A 491 11.87 -14.40 -15.66
C ASP A 491 10.79 -15.52 -15.70
N GLU A 492 10.87 -16.52 -16.60
CA GLU A 492 9.72 -17.42 -16.83
C GLU A 492 9.60 -18.62 -15.88
N SER A 493 10.62 -18.99 -15.12
CA SER A 493 10.57 -20.22 -14.30
C SER A 493 10.41 -20.01 -12.79
N ALA A 494 10.39 -18.77 -12.29
CA ALA A 494 10.59 -18.51 -10.85
C ALA A 494 9.44 -17.73 -10.17
N ASP A 495 8.49 -17.18 -10.92
CA ASP A 495 7.39 -16.41 -10.36
C ASP A 495 6.21 -17.29 -9.87
N GLU A 496 6.15 -18.58 -10.25
CA GLU A 496 5.08 -19.49 -9.80
C GLU A 496 5.38 -20.27 -8.52
N GLU A 497 6.64 -20.41 -8.09
CA GLU A 497 7.00 -21.31 -6.97
C GLU A 497 7.20 -20.63 -5.60
N TRP A 498 7.11 -19.29 -5.53
CA TRP A 498 7.35 -18.52 -4.30
C TRP A 498 6.18 -17.61 -3.90
N ALA A 499 5.00 -17.89 -4.44
CA ALA A 499 3.76 -17.16 -4.15
C ALA A 499 2.84 -17.84 -3.13
N ASP A 500 3.32 -18.88 -2.43
CA ASP A 500 2.61 -19.54 -1.33
C ASP A 500 3.30 -19.35 0.04
#